data_AF-A0A2E6H199-F1
#
_entry.id   AF-A0A2E6H199-F1
#
_cell.length_a   1.000
_cell.length_b   1.000
_cell.length_c   1.000
_cell.angle_alpha   90.00
_cell.angle_beta   90.00
_cell.angle_gamma   90.00
#
_symmetry.space_group_name_H-M   'P 1'
#
loop_
_entity.id
_entity.type
_entity.pdbx_description
1 polymer ?
#
loop_
_entity_poly.entity_id
_entity_poly.type
_entity_poly.pdbx_seq_one_letter_code
_entity_poly.pdbx_strand_id
1 'polypeptide(L)'
;MKKKFAIVGKIVYFILMTIKKTFSDLEFNAHANHPNGVQAKLDLGNNTEISVVSMLTRESEFGGLYGDVSKGTYEVAVFQGDNMIPLSAWDDVIGWRTEDEITELMSKLQNGQDDTQAFIDELYLAKSKNRAELGLD
;
A
#
# COMPACT_ATOMS: atom_id res chain seq x y z
N MET A 1 4.48 36.66 51.97
CA MET A 1 3.58 36.15 50.91
C MET A 1 4.41 35.40 49.87
N LYS A 2 4.25 34.07 49.77
CA LYS A 2 4.99 33.23 48.81
C LYS A 2 4.17 33.14 47.51
N LYS A 3 4.77 33.56 46.38
CA LYS A 3 4.20 33.42 45.03
C LYS A 3 4.16 31.93 44.67
N LYS A 4 2.98 31.39 44.34
CA LYS A 4 2.86 30.08 43.68
C LYS A 4 2.84 30.33 42.18
N PHE A 5 3.93 30.02 41.49
CA PHE A 5 3.94 29.85 40.05
C PHE A 5 3.36 28.47 39.75
N ALA A 6 2.16 28.43 39.17
CA ALA A 6 1.60 27.20 38.62
C ALA A 6 2.34 26.89 37.31
N ILE A 7 3.10 25.80 37.29
CA ILE A 7 3.64 25.23 36.05
C ILE A 7 2.44 24.59 35.33
N VAL A 8 1.89 25.30 34.36
CA VAL A 8 0.92 24.75 33.41
C VAL A 8 1.63 23.62 32.67
N GLY A 9 1.07 22.41 32.76
CA GLY A 9 1.65 21.20 32.19
C GLY A 9 1.95 21.40 30.71
N LYS A 10 3.22 21.23 30.34
CA LYS A 10 3.63 21.09 28.95
C LYS A 10 2.94 19.86 28.38
N ILE A 11 1.94 20.08 27.53
CA ILE A 11 1.45 19.06 26.60
C ILE A 11 2.65 18.71 25.72
N VAL A 12 3.21 17.52 25.94
CA VAL A 12 4.24 16.96 25.07
C VAL A 12 3.53 16.53 23.80
N TYR A 13 3.56 17.37 22.76
CA TYR A 13 3.27 16.92 21.41
C TYR A 13 4.38 15.94 21.02
N PHE A 14 4.11 14.64 21.14
CA PHE A 14 4.91 13.62 20.49
C PHE A 14 4.62 13.72 18.99
N ILE A 15 5.45 14.49 18.28
CA ILE A 15 5.57 14.31 16.83
C ILE A 15 6.29 12.97 16.66
N LEU A 16 5.52 11.89 16.54
CA LEU A 16 6.04 10.63 16.01
C LEU A 16 6.41 10.91 14.55
N MET A 17 7.69 11.16 14.30
CA MET A 17 8.24 10.93 12.96
C MET A 17 8.22 9.42 12.75
N THR A 18 7.10 8.91 12.24
CA THR A 18 7.01 7.52 11.82
C THR A 18 8.02 7.32 10.69
N ILE A 19 8.97 6.42 10.89
CA ILE A 19 9.86 5.96 9.82
C ILE A 19 8.96 5.28 8.80
N LYS A 20 9.01 5.73 7.54
CA LYS A 20 8.24 5.12 6.46
C LYS A 20 8.64 3.68 6.29
N LYS A 21 7.64 2.80 6.25
CA LYS A 21 7.80 1.38 5.96
C LYS A 21 8.17 1.19 4.49
N THR A 22 8.96 0.17 4.21
CA THR A 22 9.40 -0.20 2.86
C THR A 22 9.11 -1.68 2.60
N PHE A 23 9.45 -2.17 1.41
CA PHE A 23 9.31 -3.58 1.08
C PHE A 23 9.97 -4.52 2.12
N SER A 24 11.09 -4.11 2.72
CA SER A 24 11.78 -4.93 3.74
C SER A 24 11.00 -5.11 5.04
N ASP A 25 9.95 -4.31 5.28
CA ASP A 25 9.06 -4.47 6.43
C ASP A 25 7.91 -5.45 6.17
N LEU A 26 7.81 -6.01 4.96
CA LEU A 26 6.80 -7.01 4.61
C LEU A 26 7.16 -8.39 5.16
N GLU A 27 6.25 -8.98 5.93
CA GLU A 27 6.39 -10.36 6.43
C GLU A 27 5.61 -11.33 5.54
N PHE A 28 6.31 -12.02 4.64
CA PHE A 28 5.70 -12.99 3.73
C PHE A 28 5.42 -14.32 4.41
N ASN A 29 4.18 -14.77 4.27
CA ASN A 29 3.69 -16.07 4.70
C ASN A 29 3.18 -16.87 3.50
N ALA A 30 2.93 -18.18 3.67
CA ALA A 30 2.27 -18.98 2.64
C ALA A 30 0.87 -18.42 2.34
N HIS A 31 0.53 -18.27 1.06
CA HIS A 31 -0.76 -17.75 0.62
C HIS A 31 -1.87 -18.77 0.94
N ALA A 32 -2.90 -18.34 1.67
CA ALA A 32 -3.94 -19.23 2.20
C ALA A 32 -4.67 -20.05 1.12
N ASN A 33 -4.89 -19.46 -0.06
CA ASN A 33 -5.65 -20.08 -1.15
C ASN A 33 -4.80 -20.54 -2.34
N HIS A 34 -3.48 -20.32 -2.33
CA HIS A 34 -2.61 -20.62 -3.45
C HIS A 34 -1.44 -21.47 -2.96
N PRO A 35 -1.51 -22.81 -3.08
CA PRO A 35 -0.36 -23.65 -2.79
C PRO A 35 0.75 -23.25 -3.78
N ASN A 36 1.91 -22.84 -3.26
CA ASN A 36 3.02 -22.18 -3.99
C ASN A 36 2.89 -20.66 -4.18
N GLY A 37 1.95 -20.01 -3.51
CA GLY A 37 1.90 -18.57 -3.36
C GLY A 37 2.47 -18.11 -2.03
N VAL A 38 2.97 -16.87 -2.00
CA VAL A 38 3.30 -16.14 -0.78
C VAL A 38 2.53 -14.84 -0.72
N GLN A 39 2.22 -14.39 0.49
CA GLN A 39 1.52 -13.13 0.74
C GLN A 39 2.10 -12.42 1.96
N ALA A 40 2.24 -11.11 1.85
CA ALA A 40 2.41 -10.20 2.97
C ALA A 40 1.26 -9.19 3.00
N LYS A 41 0.87 -8.78 4.21
CA LYS A 41 -0.05 -7.67 4.46
C LYS A 41 0.58 -6.71 5.44
N LEU A 42 0.41 -5.42 5.23
CA LEU A 42 1.00 -4.41 6.10
C LEU A 42 0.12 -3.17 6.19
N ASP A 43 -0.16 -2.74 7.42
CA ASP A 43 -0.79 -1.45 7.71
C ASP A 43 0.23 -0.32 7.50
N LEU A 44 -0.13 0.62 6.63
CA LEU A 44 0.66 1.79 6.27
C LEU A 44 0.21 3.05 7.03
N GLY A 45 -0.80 2.95 7.88
CA GLY A 45 -1.49 4.10 8.47
C GLY A 45 -2.48 4.72 7.48
N ASN A 46 -3.07 5.87 7.84
CA ASN A 46 -4.07 6.56 7.01
C ASN A 46 -5.23 5.66 6.54
N ASN A 47 -5.64 4.69 7.37
CA ASN A 47 -6.64 3.67 7.02
C ASN A 47 -6.28 2.88 5.75
N THR A 48 -4.99 2.69 5.47
CA THR A 48 -4.47 2.06 4.24
C THR A 48 -3.71 0.78 4.57
N GLU A 49 -4.13 -0.34 3.98
CA GLU A 49 -3.42 -1.63 4.02
C GLU A 49 -2.89 -1.97 2.63
N ILE A 50 -1.66 -2.45 2.54
CA ILE A 50 -1.10 -3.05 1.33
C ILE A 50 -1.10 -4.57 1.44
N SER A 51 -1.48 -5.27 0.37
CA SER A 51 -1.35 -6.71 0.21
C SER A 51 -0.43 -7.00 -0.97
N VAL A 52 0.67 -7.72 -0.71
CA VAL A 52 1.67 -8.08 -1.72
C VAL A 52 1.69 -9.59 -1.87
N VAL A 53 1.45 -10.07 -3.08
CA VAL A 53 1.35 -11.50 -3.40
C VAL A 53 2.33 -11.85 -4.50
N SER A 54 2.92 -13.04 -4.46
CA SER A 54 3.67 -13.59 -5.59
C SER A 54 3.61 -15.12 -5.57
N MET A 55 3.97 -15.75 -6.67
CA MET A 55 4.17 -17.20 -6.73
C MET A 55 5.65 -17.54 -6.56
N LEU A 56 5.93 -18.69 -5.95
CA LEU A 56 7.30 -19.16 -5.74
C LEU A 56 8.07 -19.30 -7.06
N THR A 57 7.36 -19.66 -8.14
CA THR A 57 7.90 -19.74 -9.51
C THR A 57 6.86 -19.31 -10.54
N ARG A 58 7.30 -18.84 -11.71
CA ARG A 58 6.42 -18.48 -12.84
C ARG A 58 5.57 -19.64 -13.35
N GLU A 59 6.06 -20.87 -13.24
CA GLU A 59 5.46 -22.11 -13.76
C GLU A 59 4.33 -22.62 -12.87
N SER A 60 4.16 -22.03 -11.69
CA SER A 60 3.00 -22.28 -10.84
C SER A 60 1.72 -21.77 -11.52
N GLU A 61 0.56 -22.32 -11.15
CA GLU A 61 -0.74 -22.06 -11.79
C GLU A 61 -1.06 -20.56 -12.04
N PHE A 62 -0.61 -19.68 -11.15
CA PHE A 62 -0.82 -18.23 -11.25
C PHE A 62 0.48 -17.41 -11.39
N GLY A 63 1.62 -18.05 -11.66
CA GLY A 63 2.92 -17.36 -11.72
C GLY A 63 3.03 -16.40 -12.92
N GLY A 64 2.19 -16.58 -13.94
CA GLY A 64 2.03 -15.63 -15.04
C GLY A 64 1.29 -14.33 -14.66
N LEU A 65 0.53 -14.34 -13.56
CA LEU A 65 -0.33 -13.23 -13.12
C LEU A 65 0.28 -12.50 -11.93
N TYR A 66 0.60 -13.24 -10.85
CA TYR A 66 0.96 -12.64 -9.56
C TYR A 66 2.46 -12.32 -9.42
N GLY A 67 3.28 -12.69 -10.40
CA GLY A 67 4.73 -12.52 -10.36
C GLY A 67 5.47 -13.80 -10.00
N ASP A 68 6.78 -13.64 -9.81
CA ASP A 68 7.73 -14.73 -9.59
C ASP A 68 8.76 -14.28 -8.54
N VAL A 69 8.70 -14.87 -7.34
CA VAL A 69 9.64 -14.59 -6.24
C VAL A 69 11.09 -14.80 -6.68
N SER A 70 11.36 -15.79 -7.54
CA SER A 70 12.72 -16.04 -8.05
C SER A 70 13.26 -14.92 -8.95
N LYS A 71 12.38 -14.04 -9.42
CA LYS A 71 12.69 -12.84 -10.21
C LYS A 71 12.50 -11.54 -9.42
N GLY A 72 12.09 -11.63 -8.15
CA GLY A 72 11.81 -10.47 -7.30
C GLY A 72 10.62 -9.66 -7.80
N THR A 73 9.60 -10.30 -8.36
CA THR A 73 8.38 -9.63 -8.85
C THR A 73 7.13 -10.09 -8.12
N TYR A 74 6.21 -9.13 -7.91
CA TYR A 74 5.01 -9.33 -7.09
C TYR A 74 3.81 -8.60 -7.71
N GLU A 75 2.61 -9.04 -7.34
CA GLU A 75 1.37 -8.30 -7.51
C GLU A 75 1.02 -7.56 -6.21
N VAL A 76 0.49 -6.35 -6.39
CA VAL A 76 0.10 -5.49 -5.29
C VAL A 76 -1.38 -5.14 -5.40
N ALA A 77 -2.07 -5.23 -4.26
CA ALA A 77 -3.38 -4.63 -4.02
C ALA A 77 -3.28 -3.66 -2.83
N VAL A 78 -4.05 -2.58 -2.85
CA VAL A 78 -4.13 -1.61 -1.75
C VAL A 78 -5.59 -1.43 -1.34
N PHE A 79 -5.83 -1.37 -0.05
CA PHE A 79 -7.14 -1.20 0.55
C PHE A 79 -7.19 0.07 1.37
N GLN A 80 -8.26 0.86 1.21
CA GLN A 80 -8.62 1.94 2.12
C GLN A 80 -9.86 1.50 2.92
N GLY A 81 -9.66 1.16 4.20
CA GLY A 81 -10.66 0.41 4.96
C GLY A 81 -10.93 -0.96 4.31
N ASP A 82 -12.21 -1.27 4.07
CA ASP A 82 -12.61 -2.54 3.43
C ASP A 82 -12.62 -2.48 1.89
N ASN A 83 -12.33 -1.31 1.29
CA ASN A 83 -12.43 -1.11 -0.15
C ASN A 83 -11.06 -1.17 -0.81
N MET A 84 -10.93 -1.98 -1.86
CA MET A 84 -9.75 -1.95 -2.73
C MET A 84 -9.76 -0.65 -3.55
N ILE A 85 -8.61 0.01 -3.64
CA ILE A 85 -8.44 1.22 -4.45
C ILE A 85 -7.83 0.89 -5.82
N PRO A 86 -8.09 1.68 -6.87
CA PRO A 86 -7.42 1.52 -8.15
C PRO A 86 -5.92 1.77 -8.02
N LEU A 87 -5.11 0.94 -8.68
CA LEU A 87 -3.65 1.15 -8.80
C LEU A 87 -3.22 1.50 -10.23
N SER A 88 -4.17 1.48 -11.16
CA SER A 88 -4.01 2.00 -12.51
C SER A 88 -5.36 2.47 -13.07
N ALA A 89 -5.33 3.05 -14.27
CA ALA A 89 -6.55 3.42 -14.98
C ALA A 89 -7.41 2.20 -15.38
N TRP A 90 -6.83 1.00 -15.38
CA TRP A 90 -7.42 -0.21 -15.96
C TRP A 90 -7.79 -1.26 -14.91
N ASP A 91 -7.14 -1.21 -13.74
CA ASP A 91 -7.16 -2.31 -12.76
C ASP A 91 -6.96 -1.81 -11.33
N ASP A 92 -7.50 -2.57 -10.37
CA ASP A 92 -7.39 -2.36 -8.93
C ASP A 92 -6.17 -3.04 -8.31
N VAL A 93 -5.47 -3.85 -9.11
CA VAL A 93 -4.17 -4.44 -8.77
C VAL A 93 -3.11 -4.08 -9.80
N ILE A 94 -1.83 -4.22 -9.42
CA ILE A 94 -0.72 -4.12 -10.37
C ILE A 94 0.24 -5.28 -10.17
N GLY A 95 0.35 -6.13 -11.20
CA GLY A 95 1.30 -7.24 -11.24
C GLY A 95 2.73 -6.82 -11.59
N TRP A 96 3.65 -7.78 -11.45
CA TRP A 96 5.04 -7.71 -11.95
C TRP A 96 5.89 -6.54 -11.40
N ARG A 97 5.64 -6.12 -10.16
CA ARG A 97 6.38 -5.04 -9.49
C ARG A 97 7.58 -5.55 -8.74
N THR A 98 8.68 -4.82 -8.88
CA THR A 98 9.92 -5.02 -8.13
C THR A 98 9.81 -4.48 -6.70
N GLU A 99 10.72 -4.91 -5.83
CA GLU A 99 10.79 -4.44 -4.43
C GLU A 99 10.94 -2.91 -4.30
N ASP A 100 11.71 -2.30 -5.22
CA ASP A 100 11.91 -0.85 -5.27
C ASP A 100 10.62 -0.12 -5.70
N GLU A 101 9.91 -0.62 -6.72
CA GLU A 101 8.63 -0.05 -7.15
C GLU A 101 7.57 -0.14 -6.06
N ILE A 102 7.53 -1.26 -5.32
CA ILE A 102 6.62 -1.44 -4.19
C ILE A 102 6.99 -0.47 -3.06
N THR A 103 8.28 -0.31 -2.78
CA THR A 103 8.76 0.68 -1.79
C THR A 103 8.36 2.10 -2.17
N GLU A 104 8.43 2.46 -3.46
CA GLU A 104 7.99 3.78 -3.95
C GLU A 104 6.47 3.97 -3.75
N LEU A 105 5.67 2.96 -4.10
CA LEU A 105 4.22 2.99 -3.87
C LEU A 105 3.89 3.14 -2.38
N MET A 106 4.51 2.31 -1.52
CA MET A 106 4.36 2.38 -0.07
C MET A 106 4.71 3.78 0.46
N SER A 107 5.74 4.42 -0.09
CA SER A 107 6.13 5.77 0.32
C SER A 107 5.05 6.82 0.03
N LYS A 108 4.35 6.72 -1.10
CA LYS A 108 3.25 7.64 -1.48
C LYS A 108 2.03 7.46 -0.56
N LEU A 109 1.76 6.23 -0.15
CA LEU A 109 0.64 5.86 0.73
C LEU A 109 0.87 6.19 2.22
N GLN A 110 2.11 6.54 2.59
CA GLN A 110 2.54 6.87 3.96
C GLN A 110 2.91 8.36 4.12
N ASN A 111 2.50 9.21 3.18
CA ASN A 111 2.66 10.66 3.35
C ASN A 111 1.69 11.19 4.41
N GLY A 112 1.59 12.52 4.55
CA GLY A 112 0.52 13.12 5.36
C GLY A 112 -0.85 12.62 4.90
N GLN A 113 -1.84 12.66 5.79
CA GLN A 113 -3.19 12.19 5.47
C GLN A 113 -3.75 12.86 4.21
N ASP A 114 -3.58 14.17 4.07
CA ASP A 114 -4.06 14.93 2.92
C ASP A 114 -3.32 14.55 1.63
N ASP A 115 -2.00 14.38 1.68
CA ASP A 115 -1.19 13.96 0.52
C ASP A 115 -1.52 12.53 0.08
N THR A 116 -1.76 11.64 1.05
CA THR A 116 -2.16 10.27 0.80
C THR A 116 -3.53 10.22 0.13
N GLN A 117 -4.48 11.00 0.64
CA GLN A 117 -5.82 11.08 0.04
C GLN A 117 -5.77 11.68 -1.36
N ALA A 118 -4.99 12.74 -1.58
CA ALA A 118 -4.83 13.35 -2.90
C ALA A 118 -4.29 12.35 -3.93
N PHE A 119 -3.29 11.55 -3.55
CA PHE A 119 -2.76 10.48 -4.40
C PHE A 119 -3.83 9.43 -4.74
N ILE A 120 -4.64 9.01 -3.77
CA ILE A 120 -5.73 8.05 -3.99
C ILE A 120 -6.81 8.64 -4.92
N ASP A 121 -7.19 9.90 -4.72
CA ASP A 121 -8.18 10.59 -5.54
C ASP A 121 -7.71 10.71 -7.01
N GLU A 122 -6.42 10.94 -7.24
CA GLU A 122 -5.83 10.94 -8.58
C GLU A 122 -5.96 9.57 -9.28
N LEU A 123 -5.80 8.47 -8.55
CA LEU A 123 -5.96 7.11 -9.10
C LEU A 123 -7.42 6.87 -9.51
N TYR A 124 -8.39 7.26 -8.68
CA TYR A 124 -9.81 7.19 -9.01
C TYR A 124 -10.16 8.07 -10.21
N LEU A 125 -9.64 9.29 -10.27
CA LEU A 125 -9.85 10.20 -11.39
C LEU A 125 -9.29 9.64 -12.69
N ALA A 126 -8.10 9.03 -12.65
CA ALA A 126 -7.50 8.40 -13.82
C ALA A 126 -8.36 7.24 -14.34
N LYS A 127 -8.85 6.37 -13.46
CA LYS A 127 -9.75 5.27 -13.83
C LYS A 127 -11.09 5.78 -14.37
N SER A 128 -11.69 6.79 -13.74
CA SER A 128 -12.94 7.39 -14.21
C SER A 128 -12.79 8.02 -15.61
N LYS A 129 -11.73 8.80 -15.85
CA LYS A 129 -11.47 9.39 -17.18
C LYS A 129 -11.31 8.33 -18.26
N ASN A 130 -10.56 7.27 -17.96
CA ASN A 130 -10.36 6.17 -18.89
C ASN A 130 -11.69 5.48 -19.27
N ARG A 131 -12.55 5.23 -18.28
CA ARG A 131 -13.88 4.66 -18.52
C ARG A 131 -14.77 5.57 -19.37
N ALA A 132 -14.75 6.87 -19.11
CA ALA A 132 -15.48 7.86 -19.89
C ALA A 132 -15.02 7.88 -21.36
N GLU A 133 -13.69 7.86 -21.60
CA GLU A 133 -13.11 7.82 -22.94
C GLU A 133 -13.49 6.56 -23.72
N LEU A 134 -13.70 5.45 -23.02
CA LEU A 134 -14.14 4.18 -23.60
C LEU A 134 -15.67 4.04 -23.72
N GLY A 135 -16.43 5.04 -23.26
CA GLY A 135 -17.90 5.00 -23.26
C GLY A 135 -18.49 3.94 -22.34
N LEU A 136 -17.84 3.68 -21.20
CA LEU A 136 -18.22 2.65 -20.22
C LEU A 136 -19.03 3.21 -19.04
N ASP A 137 -19.39 4.48 -19.06
CA ASP A 137 -20.11 5.20 -17.98
C ASP A 137 -21.62 5.32 -18.22
#